data_AF-A0A252F3A4-F1
#
_entry.id   AF-A0A252F3A4-F1
#
_cell.length_a   1.000
_cell.length_b   1.000
_cell.length_c   1.000
_cell.angle_alpha   90.00
_cell.angle_beta   90.00
_cell.angle_gamma   90.00
#
_symmetry.space_group_name_H-M   'P 1'
#
loop_
_entity.id
_entity.type
_entity.pdbx_description
1 polymer ?
#
loop_
_entity_poly.entity_id
_entity_poly.type
_entity_poly.pdbx_seq_one_letter_code
_entity_poly.pdbx_strand_id
1 'polypeptide(L)'
;MISSKTEQKPVSPKKRVAQRRRLRAGIQLIFFLLAPSVYTAAFSGIKEIATAIGAGEPLAFSSFAAALLVICVYTILFGRFFCGYACAFGSFGDAVYALSQLIQRKIGHRLPQPPELAVHRMQKIKYLVLAAIVILCAAGVYAGLSGWSPWDVFSMLTALKWCGSAYALGSILLALIVVGMAVKERFFCQFLCPMGAVFALLPVVGRYTRNRESCLMRCSACAKSCPVCVETDADNVRMGECISCGKCSDICPKRNISYAGHISDGNAPLAVLLRAGILFAVCAVFGLVRVL
;
A
#
# COMPACT_ATOMS: atom_id res chain seq x y z
N MET A 1 -33.09 -33.83 8.23
CA MET A 1 -31.66 -34.24 8.16
C MET A 1 -30.80 -33.08 8.63
N ILE A 2 -30.05 -33.32 9.69
CA ILE A 2 -29.27 -32.35 10.48
C ILE A 2 -28.00 -32.00 9.71
N SER A 3 -27.87 -30.77 9.20
CA SER A 3 -26.57 -30.27 8.73
C SER A 3 -25.80 -29.75 9.94
N SER A 4 -24.99 -30.63 10.54
CA SER A 4 -24.01 -30.26 11.55
C SER A 4 -23.02 -29.27 10.94
N LYS A 5 -23.21 -27.97 11.21
CA LYS A 5 -22.11 -27.01 11.09
C LYS A 5 -21.07 -27.47 12.09
N THR A 6 -20.01 -28.09 11.59
CA THR A 6 -18.83 -28.42 12.39
C THR A 6 -18.39 -27.12 13.06
N GLU A 7 -18.61 -26.97 14.37
CA GLU A 7 -18.06 -25.87 15.15
C GLU A 7 -16.54 -26.00 15.13
N GLN A 8 -15.92 -25.46 14.09
CA GLN A 8 -14.48 -25.34 14.02
C GLN A 8 -14.05 -24.42 15.16
N LYS A 9 -13.30 -24.97 16.13
CA LYS A 9 -12.70 -24.19 17.22
C LYS A 9 -12.08 -22.92 16.63
N PRO A 10 -12.41 -21.72 17.15
CA PRO A 10 -11.94 -20.49 16.56
C PRO A 10 -10.42 -20.45 16.55
N VAL A 11 -9.83 -20.38 15.34
CA VAL A 11 -8.37 -20.30 15.13
C VAL A 11 -7.79 -19.18 15.98
N SER A 12 -6.73 -19.46 16.75
CA SER A 12 -6.14 -18.47 17.67
C SER A 12 -5.58 -17.24 16.93
N PRO A 13 -5.56 -16.05 17.56
CA PRO A 13 -5.03 -14.83 16.94
C PRO A 13 -3.59 -15.00 16.40
N LYS A 14 -2.73 -15.72 17.15
CA LYS A 14 -1.35 -16.02 16.74
C LYS A 14 -1.30 -16.79 15.42
N LYS A 15 -2.14 -17.81 15.26
CA LYS A 15 -2.21 -18.62 14.04
C LYS A 15 -2.72 -17.79 12.85
N ARG A 16 -3.77 -16.97 13.05
CA ARG A 16 -4.30 -16.06 12.01
C ARG A 16 -3.25 -15.06 11.52
N VAL A 17 -2.55 -14.40 12.44
CA VAL A 17 -1.48 -13.44 12.12
C VAL A 17 -0.35 -14.12 11.33
N ALA A 18 0.08 -15.31 11.76
CA ALA A 18 1.14 -16.05 11.07
C ALA A 18 0.70 -16.47 9.65
N GLN A 19 -0.53 -16.95 9.51
CA GLN A 19 -1.10 -17.33 8.22
C GLN A 19 -1.23 -16.15 7.27
N ARG A 20 -1.80 -15.01 7.72
CA ARG A 20 -1.91 -13.81 6.88
C ARG A 20 -0.54 -13.26 6.50
N ARG A 21 0.44 -13.31 7.40
CA ARG A 21 1.82 -12.90 7.09
C ARG A 21 2.40 -13.72 5.94
N ARG A 22 2.25 -15.05 5.97
CA ARG A 22 2.73 -15.93 4.89
C ARG A 22 1.98 -15.69 3.59
N LEU A 23 0.65 -15.60 3.66
CA LEU A 23 -0.21 -15.34 2.51
C LEU A 23 0.13 -14.00 1.84
N ARG A 24 0.27 -12.93 2.63
CA ARG A 24 0.64 -11.60 2.15
C ARG A 24 2.02 -11.61 1.52
N ALA A 25 3.01 -12.25 2.14
CA ALA A 25 4.36 -12.37 1.57
C ALA A 25 4.35 -13.11 0.22
N GLY A 26 3.56 -14.19 0.10
CA GLY A 26 3.41 -14.92 -1.17
C GLY A 26 2.80 -14.05 -2.27
N ILE A 27 1.68 -13.37 -1.99
CA ILE A 27 1.03 -12.46 -2.95
C ILE A 27 1.98 -11.33 -3.35
N GLN A 28 2.66 -10.73 -2.38
CA GLN A 28 3.63 -9.66 -2.62
C GLN A 28 4.77 -10.10 -3.53
N LEU A 29 5.30 -11.30 -3.34
CA LEU A 29 6.35 -11.86 -4.18
C LEU A 29 5.86 -12.08 -5.62
N ILE A 30 4.67 -12.68 -5.78
CA ILE A 30 4.06 -12.91 -7.09
C ILE A 30 3.90 -11.58 -7.86
N PHE A 31 3.27 -10.58 -7.25
CA PHE A 31 3.09 -9.28 -7.90
C PHE A 31 4.41 -8.54 -8.12
N PHE A 32 5.38 -8.67 -7.22
CA PHE A 32 6.69 -8.03 -7.39
C PHE A 32 7.46 -8.59 -8.59
N LEU A 33 7.37 -9.90 -8.84
CA LEU A 33 8.03 -10.54 -9.97
C LEU A 33 7.26 -10.33 -11.28
N LEU A 34 5.94 -10.51 -11.25
CA LEU A 34 5.11 -10.54 -12.45
C LEU A 34 4.59 -9.17 -12.85
N ALA A 35 4.38 -8.23 -11.92
CA ALA A 35 3.74 -6.94 -12.22
C ALA A 35 4.37 -5.74 -11.47
N PRO A 36 5.72 -5.57 -11.46
CA PRO A 36 6.37 -4.49 -10.72
C PRO A 36 6.04 -3.09 -11.27
N SER A 37 5.72 -2.99 -12.57
CA SER A 37 5.47 -1.73 -13.28
C SER A 37 4.07 -1.16 -13.08
N VAL A 38 3.13 -1.87 -12.46
CA VAL A 38 1.75 -1.37 -12.25
C VAL A 38 1.76 -0.04 -11.50
N TYR A 39 2.65 0.10 -10.51
CA TYR A 39 2.80 1.35 -9.77
C TYR A 39 3.27 2.50 -10.67
N THR A 40 4.33 2.28 -11.44
CA THR A 40 4.91 3.33 -12.29
C THR A 40 4.00 3.68 -13.45
N ALA A 41 3.28 2.70 -14.01
CA ALA A 41 2.28 2.93 -15.05
C ALA A 41 1.14 3.83 -14.56
N ALA A 42 0.55 3.50 -13.39
CA ALA A 42 -0.51 4.32 -12.81
C ALA A 42 0.01 5.73 -12.41
N PHE A 43 1.24 5.82 -11.91
CA PHE A 43 1.85 7.10 -11.57
C PHE A 43 2.15 7.96 -12.80
N SER A 44 2.61 7.37 -13.90
CA SER A 44 2.79 8.07 -15.18
C SER A 44 1.46 8.61 -15.72
N GLY A 45 0.35 7.89 -15.53
CA GLY A 45 -0.98 8.39 -15.88
C GLY A 45 -1.34 9.71 -15.18
N ILE A 46 -0.94 9.88 -13.91
CA ILE A 46 -1.15 11.16 -13.20
C ILE A 46 -0.32 12.28 -13.85
N LYS A 47 0.95 11.99 -14.15
CA LYS A 47 1.86 12.98 -14.76
C LYS A 47 1.35 13.42 -16.13
N GLU A 48 0.91 12.47 -16.95
CA GLU A 48 0.34 12.76 -18.28
C GLU A 48 -0.89 13.64 -18.21
N ILE A 49 -1.84 13.31 -17.31
CA ILE A 49 -3.04 14.13 -17.11
C ILE A 49 -2.65 15.54 -16.65
N ALA A 50 -1.72 15.67 -15.70
CA ALA A 50 -1.28 16.97 -15.21
C ALA A 50 -0.58 17.80 -16.30
N THR A 51 0.26 17.18 -17.12
CA THR A 51 0.95 17.85 -18.24
C THR A 51 -0.03 18.27 -19.33
N ALA A 52 -0.98 17.42 -19.72
CA ALA A 52 -2.00 17.76 -20.71
C ALA A 52 -2.87 18.95 -20.26
N ILE A 53 -3.30 18.96 -19.00
CA ILE A 53 -4.05 20.08 -18.41
C ILE A 53 -3.23 21.37 -18.44
N GLY A 54 -1.94 21.30 -18.08
CA GLY A 54 -1.05 22.47 -18.10
C GLY A 54 -0.77 23.02 -19.49
N ALA A 55 -0.70 22.14 -20.50
CA ALA A 55 -0.50 22.50 -21.90
C ALA A 55 -1.80 22.95 -22.62
N GLY A 56 -2.98 22.75 -21.99
CA GLY A 56 -4.28 23.01 -22.63
C GLY A 56 -4.64 22.01 -23.73
N GLU A 57 -4.00 20.83 -23.73
CA GLU A 57 -4.21 19.78 -24.72
C GLU A 57 -5.36 18.84 -24.30
N PRO A 58 -6.08 18.24 -25.27
CA PRO A 58 -7.11 17.27 -24.95
C PRO A 58 -6.50 16.03 -24.27
N LEU A 59 -7.23 15.49 -23.29
CA LEU A 59 -6.81 14.28 -22.56
C LEU A 59 -6.82 13.07 -23.50
N ALA A 60 -5.64 12.62 -23.91
CA ALA A 60 -5.48 11.37 -24.64
C ALA A 60 -5.70 10.17 -23.71
N PHE A 61 -6.50 9.19 -24.15
CA PHE A 61 -6.70 7.95 -23.41
C PHE A 61 -5.52 6.99 -23.65
N SER A 62 -4.40 7.28 -22.99
CA SER A 62 -3.17 6.47 -23.07
C SER A 62 -3.30 5.18 -22.26
N SER A 63 -2.40 4.21 -22.52
CA SER A 63 -2.28 3.00 -21.70
C SER A 63 -2.00 3.31 -20.23
N PHE A 64 -1.32 4.44 -19.95
CA PHE A 64 -1.04 4.89 -18.58
C PHE A 64 -2.27 5.49 -17.90
N ALA A 65 -3.07 6.27 -18.62
CA ALA A 65 -4.37 6.75 -18.14
C ALA A 65 -5.32 5.58 -17.85
N ALA A 66 -5.35 4.57 -18.73
CA ALA A 66 -6.10 3.34 -18.52
C ALA A 66 -5.63 2.58 -17.26
N ALA A 67 -4.31 2.41 -17.07
CA ALA A 67 -3.76 1.77 -15.88
C ALA A 67 -4.11 2.52 -14.59
N LEU A 68 -4.04 3.86 -14.61
CA LEU A 68 -4.46 4.70 -13.48
C LEU A 68 -5.95 4.49 -13.17
N LEU A 69 -6.81 4.60 -14.18
CA LEU A 69 -8.26 4.46 -14.02
C LEU A 69 -8.64 3.10 -13.44
N VAL A 70 -8.07 2.02 -13.99
CA VAL A 70 -8.31 0.66 -13.55
C VAL A 70 -7.92 0.45 -12.09
N ILE A 71 -6.74 0.92 -11.67
CA ILE A 71 -6.28 0.78 -10.29
C ILE A 71 -7.09 1.68 -9.34
N CYS A 72 -7.53 2.86 -9.79
CA CYS A 72 -8.44 3.72 -9.01
C CYS A 72 -9.79 3.04 -8.79
N VAL A 73 -10.42 2.48 -9.84
CA VAL A 73 -11.69 1.74 -9.73
C VAL A 73 -11.53 0.53 -8.81
N TYR A 74 -10.45 -0.24 -8.97
CA TYR A 74 -10.13 -1.36 -8.07
C TYR A 74 -9.99 -0.89 -6.61
N THR A 75 -9.36 0.26 -6.40
CA THR A 75 -9.17 0.85 -5.07
C THR A 75 -10.47 1.32 -4.45
N ILE A 76 -11.40 1.87 -5.23
CA ILE A 76 -12.74 2.26 -4.74
C ILE A 76 -13.49 1.03 -4.24
N LEU A 77 -13.47 -0.07 -5.01
CA LEU A 77 -14.21 -1.30 -4.70
C LEU A 77 -13.61 -2.09 -3.53
N PHE A 78 -12.30 -2.34 -3.56
CA PHE A 78 -11.61 -3.21 -2.60
C PHE A 78 -10.76 -2.46 -1.57
N GLY A 79 -10.88 -1.14 -1.52
CA GLY A 79 -9.99 -0.28 -0.76
C GLY A 79 -8.56 -0.33 -1.27
N ARG A 80 -7.63 0.21 -0.48
CA ARG A 80 -6.20 0.27 -0.83
C ARG A 80 -5.49 -1.09 -0.69
N PHE A 81 -6.17 -2.17 -1.07
CA PHE A 81 -5.63 -3.53 -1.14
C PHE A 81 -4.41 -3.60 -2.05
N PHE A 82 -4.41 -2.88 -3.18
CA PHE A 82 -3.25 -2.77 -4.07
C PHE A 82 -2.00 -2.34 -3.29
N CYS A 83 -2.08 -1.26 -2.50
CA CYS A 83 -0.98 -0.83 -1.65
C CYS A 83 -0.56 -1.91 -0.66
N GLY A 84 -1.51 -2.58 -0.01
CA GLY A 84 -1.24 -3.58 1.02
C GLY A 84 -0.58 -4.87 0.51
N TYR A 85 -0.93 -5.32 -0.72
CA TYR A 85 -0.63 -6.68 -1.19
C TYR A 85 0.13 -6.76 -2.53
N ALA A 86 -0.02 -5.79 -3.44
CA ALA A 86 0.46 -5.92 -4.81
C ALA A 86 1.52 -4.87 -5.21
N CYS A 87 1.45 -3.67 -4.65
CA CYS A 87 2.35 -2.57 -5.00
C CYS A 87 3.83 -2.93 -4.71
N ALA A 88 4.68 -2.85 -5.74
CA ALA A 88 6.10 -3.19 -5.64
C ALA A 88 6.84 -2.41 -4.54
N PHE A 89 6.62 -1.09 -4.45
CA PHE A 89 7.16 -0.25 -3.36
C PHE A 89 6.68 -0.68 -1.98
N GLY A 90 5.41 -1.10 -1.88
CA GLY A 90 4.82 -1.59 -0.64
C GLY A 90 5.44 -2.91 -0.19
N SER A 91 5.59 -3.85 -1.13
CA SER A 91 6.26 -5.14 -0.92
C SER A 91 7.72 -4.97 -0.54
N PHE A 92 8.45 -4.12 -1.27
CA PHE A 92 9.84 -3.79 -0.99
C PHE A 92 10.00 -3.16 0.41
N GLY A 93 9.15 -2.18 0.76
CA GLY A 93 9.18 -1.59 2.10
C GLY A 93 8.88 -2.56 3.22
N ASP A 94 7.96 -3.50 3.03
CA ASP A 94 7.70 -4.56 4.02
C ASP A 94 8.90 -5.52 4.16
N ALA A 95 9.58 -5.84 3.05
CA ALA A 95 10.78 -6.67 3.05
C ALA A 95 11.94 -5.98 3.77
N VAL A 96 12.21 -4.71 3.45
CA VAL A 96 13.23 -3.88 4.12
C VAL A 96 12.94 -3.77 5.62
N TYR A 97 11.70 -3.48 6.00
CA TYR A 97 11.33 -3.39 7.41
C TYR A 97 11.47 -4.74 8.13
N ALA A 98 11.06 -5.84 7.50
CA ALA A 98 11.22 -7.18 8.06
C ALA A 98 12.70 -7.55 8.24
N LEU A 99 13.56 -7.23 7.26
CA LEU A 99 15.00 -7.43 7.33
C LEU A 99 15.63 -6.59 8.44
N SER A 100 15.27 -5.30 8.54
CA SER A 100 15.70 -4.40 9.61
C SER A 100 15.34 -4.96 10.99
N GLN A 101 14.11 -5.48 11.16
CA GLN A 101 13.68 -6.11 12.41
C GLN A 101 14.47 -7.39 12.74
N LEU A 102 14.89 -8.18 11.73
CA LEU A 102 15.74 -9.34 11.94
C LEU A 102 17.16 -8.93 12.38
N ILE A 103 17.72 -7.91 11.74
CA ILE A 103 19.05 -7.36 12.07
C ILE A 103 19.04 -6.78 13.49
N GLN A 104 18.06 -5.94 13.83
CA GLN A 104 17.90 -5.35 15.17
C GLN A 104 17.79 -6.41 16.27
N ARG A 105 17.09 -7.53 16.00
CA ARG A 105 17.00 -8.66 16.95
C ARG A 105 18.35 -9.37 17.13
N LYS A 106 19.15 -9.49 16.07
CA LYS A 106 20.49 -10.09 16.13
C LYS A 106 21.51 -9.19 16.84
N ILE A 107 21.44 -7.88 16.60
CA ILE A 107 22.35 -6.87 17.18
C ILE A 107 21.95 -6.51 18.63
N GLY A 108 20.71 -6.83 19.04
CA GLY A 108 20.20 -6.48 20.37
C GLY A 108 19.80 -5.00 20.52
N HIS A 109 19.98 -4.18 19.47
CA HIS A 109 19.61 -2.77 19.45
C HIS A 109 18.33 -2.55 18.64
N ARG A 110 17.33 -1.88 19.23
CA ARG A 110 16.07 -1.55 18.56
C ARG A 110 16.04 -0.07 18.20
N LEU A 111 15.70 0.21 16.95
CA LEU A 111 15.52 1.59 16.49
C LEU A 111 14.33 2.24 17.20
N PRO A 112 14.44 3.51 17.62
CA PRO A 112 13.33 4.23 18.24
C PRO A 112 12.19 4.39 17.23
N GLN A 113 10.96 4.09 17.66
CA GLN A 113 9.78 4.35 16.84
C GLN A 113 9.35 5.81 17.03
N PRO A 114 9.02 6.53 15.95
CA PRO A 114 8.52 7.90 16.07
C PRO A 114 7.19 7.92 16.83
N PRO A 115 6.92 8.97 17.63
CA PRO A 115 5.67 9.11 18.34
C PRO A 115 4.51 9.21 17.34
N GLU A 116 3.34 8.70 17.74
CA GLU A 116 2.18 8.59 16.84
C GLU A 116 1.73 9.95 16.29
N LEU A 117 1.80 11.01 17.09
CA LEU A 117 1.49 12.38 16.65
C LEU A 117 2.41 12.86 15.51
N ALA A 118 3.71 12.53 15.58
CA ALA A 118 4.66 12.88 14.52
C ALA A 118 4.33 12.11 13.24
N VAL A 119 3.97 10.83 13.34
CA VAL A 119 3.51 10.02 12.20
C VAL A 119 2.29 10.66 11.54
N HIS A 120 1.28 11.05 12.31
CA HIS A 120 0.06 11.67 11.76
C HIS A 120 0.36 12.99 11.02
N ARG A 121 1.27 13.81 11.55
CA ARG A 121 1.69 15.06 10.90
C ARG A 121 2.48 14.80 9.63
N MET A 122 3.44 13.88 9.67
CA MET A 122 4.27 13.53 8.52
C MET A 122 3.47 12.87 7.39
N GLN A 123 2.35 12.20 7.70
CA GLN A 123 1.45 11.65 6.68
C GLN A 123 0.86 12.73 5.75
N LYS A 124 0.90 14.01 6.15
CA LYS A 124 0.46 15.11 5.28
C LYS A 124 1.48 15.44 4.17
N ILE A 125 2.75 15.06 4.35
CA ILE A 125 3.84 15.38 3.42
C ILE A 125 3.57 14.78 2.03
N LYS A 126 2.99 13.58 1.94
CA LYS A 126 2.69 12.96 0.64
C LYS A 126 1.74 13.79 -0.23
N TYR A 127 0.85 14.59 0.38
CA TYR A 127 -0.05 15.49 -0.36
C TYR A 127 0.70 16.71 -0.88
N LEU A 128 1.69 17.21 -0.13
CA LEU A 128 2.60 18.26 -0.62
C LEU A 128 3.48 17.73 -1.77
N VAL A 129 3.99 16.51 -1.64
CA VAL A 129 4.75 15.84 -2.71
C VAL A 129 3.87 15.66 -3.96
N LEU A 130 2.63 15.21 -3.81
CA LEU A 130 1.69 15.10 -4.93
C LEU A 130 1.42 16.46 -5.57
N ALA A 131 1.11 17.49 -4.78
CA ALA A 131 0.84 18.84 -5.29
C ALA A 131 2.05 19.41 -6.05
N ALA A 132 3.26 19.27 -5.50
CA ALA A 132 4.49 19.69 -6.17
C ALA A 132 4.69 18.96 -7.51
N ILE A 133 4.49 17.65 -7.56
CA ILE A 133 4.62 16.87 -8.81
C ILE A 133 3.58 17.34 -9.84
N VAL A 134 2.32 17.51 -9.46
CA VAL A 134 1.25 17.96 -10.36
C VAL A 134 1.55 19.36 -10.91
N ILE A 135 1.96 20.30 -10.05
CA ILE A 135 2.32 21.68 -10.46
C ILE A 135 3.52 21.65 -11.41
N LEU A 136 4.58 20.89 -11.11
CA LEU A 136 5.75 20.78 -11.98
C LEU A 136 5.44 20.14 -13.34
N CYS A 137 4.52 19.17 -13.36
CA CYS A 137 4.06 18.54 -14.61
C CYS A 137 3.21 19.50 -15.44
N ALA A 138 2.31 20.24 -14.80
CA ALA A 138 1.47 21.24 -15.46
C ALA A 138 2.29 22.45 -15.98
N ALA A 139 3.37 22.82 -15.28
CA ALA A 139 4.29 23.85 -15.73
C ALA A 139 5.26 23.38 -16.84
N GLY A 140 5.24 22.10 -17.23
CA GLY A 140 6.14 21.53 -18.24
C GLY A 140 7.60 21.33 -17.79
N VAL A 141 7.96 21.73 -16.57
CA VAL A 141 9.34 21.69 -16.05
C VAL A 141 9.74 20.28 -15.59
N TYR A 142 8.78 19.43 -15.24
CA TYR A 142 9.06 18.09 -14.72
C TYR A 142 9.90 17.21 -15.68
N ALA A 143 9.71 17.36 -17.00
CA ALA A 143 10.47 16.61 -18.00
C ALA A 143 11.98 16.93 -17.96
N GLY A 144 12.34 18.17 -17.62
CA GLY A 144 13.73 18.61 -17.45
C GLY A 144 14.41 18.10 -16.17
N LEU A 145 13.66 17.51 -15.24
CA LEU A 145 14.17 16.95 -13.98
C LEU A 145 14.47 15.44 -14.10
N SER A 146 14.67 14.92 -15.31
CA SER A 146 15.02 13.52 -15.54
C SER A 146 16.24 13.11 -14.71
N GLY A 147 16.12 12.04 -13.91
CA GLY A 147 17.19 11.56 -13.03
C GLY A 147 17.07 11.93 -11.55
N TRP A 148 16.16 12.84 -11.20
CA TRP A 148 15.90 13.27 -9.82
C TRP A 148 14.85 12.40 -9.10
N SER A 149 14.12 11.60 -9.86
CA SER A 149 12.98 10.80 -9.42
C SER A 149 13.40 9.45 -8.81
N PRO A 150 13.20 9.22 -7.49
CA PRO A 150 13.55 7.94 -6.87
C PRO A 150 12.71 6.76 -7.39
N TRP A 151 11.52 7.03 -7.94
CA TRP A 151 10.67 6.01 -8.56
C TRP A 151 11.16 5.54 -9.91
N ASP A 152 11.86 6.37 -10.68
CA ASP A 152 12.43 5.94 -11.97
C ASP A 152 13.64 5.04 -11.71
N VAL A 153 14.48 5.39 -10.72
CA VAL A 153 15.58 4.52 -10.24
C VAL A 153 15.05 3.18 -9.74
N PHE A 154 13.99 3.19 -8.92
CA PHE A 154 13.37 1.95 -8.47
C PHE A 154 12.79 1.11 -9.63
N SER A 155 12.19 1.76 -10.64
CA SER A 155 11.69 1.08 -11.84
C SER A 155 12.82 0.45 -12.65
N MET A 156 13.97 1.11 -12.76
CA MET A 156 15.16 0.57 -13.42
C MET A 156 15.73 -0.62 -12.68
N LEU A 157 15.85 -0.53 -11.34
CA LEU A 157 16.32 -1.63 -10.50
C LEU A 157 15.42 -2.87 -10.60
N THR A 158 14.09 -2.69 -10.58
CA THR A 158 13.13 -3.80 -10.77
C THR A 158 13.08 -4.35 -12.20
N ALA A 159 13.64 -3.62 -13.17
CA ALA A 159 13.88 -4.07 -14.53
C ALA A 159 15.30 -4.65 -14.73
N LEU A 160 16.10 -4.80 -13.66
CA LEU A 160 17.50 -5.25 -13.70
C LEU A 160 18.38 -4.40 -14.64
N LYS A 161 18.05 -3.10 -14.78
CA LYS A 161 18.83 -2.15 -15.56
C LYS A 161 19.75 -1.35 -14.63
N TRP A 162 21.01 -1.21 -15.03
CA TRP A 162 22.00 -0.43 -14.28
C TRP A 162 21.71 1.07 -14.37
N CYS A 163 21.69 1.73 -13.22
CA CYS A 163 21.51 3.18 -13.13
C CYS A 163 22.88 3.85 -13.29
N GLY A 164 23.07 4.60 -14.38
CA GLY A 164 24.29 5.39 -14.61
C GLY A 164 24.37 6.63 -13.71
N SER A 165 25.47 7.38 -13.83
CA SER A 165 25.72 8.62 -13.07
C SER A 165 24.63 9.69 -13.26
N ALA A 166 23.91 9.69 -14.38
CA ALA A 166 22.76 10.56 -14.65
C ALA A 166 21.63 10.42 -13.60
N TYR A 167 21.55 9.29 -12.90
CA TYR A 167 20.54 9.01 -11.86
C TYR A 167 21.11 9.07 -10.43
N ALA A 168 22.28 9.69 -10.23
CA ALA A 168 22.95 9.73 -8.94
C ALA A 168 22.05 10.34 -7.84
N LEU A 169 21.41 11.47 -8.13
CA LEU A 169 20.54 12.14 -7.16
C LEU A 169 19.29 11.32 -6.82
N GLY A 170 18.61 10.76 -7.84
CA GLY A 170 17.49 9.83 -7.62
C GLY A 170 17.90 8.60 -6.81
N SER A 171 19.12 8.10 -6.99
CA SER A 171 19.67 6.98 -6.23
C SER A 171 19.93 7.33 -4.76
N ILE A 172 20.48 8.53 -4.49
CA ILE A 172 20.66 9.05 -3.14
C ILE A 172 19.30 9.20 -2.44
N LEU A 173 18.30 9.79 -3.12
CA LEU A 173 16.95 9.92 -2.58
C LEU A 173 16.31 8.57 -2.30
N LEU A 174 16.47 7.59 -3.20
CA LEU A 174 15.98 6.23 -2.98
C LEU A 174 16.67 5.57 -1.78
N ALA A 175 17.99 5.75 -1.62
CA ALA A 175 18.72 5.24 -0.47
C ALA A 175 18.21 5.84 0.85
N LEU A 176 17.94 7.15 0.90
CA LEU A 176 17.32 7.80 2.07
C LEU A 176 15.92 7.24 2.37
N ILE A 177 15.13 6.98 1.32
CA ILE A 177 13.82 6.34 1.46
C ILE A 177 13.96 4.92 2.05
N VAL A 178 14.94 4.14 1.59
CA VAL A 178 15.23 2.78 2.11
C VAL A 178 15.60 2.83 3.59
N VAL A 179 16.42 3.79 4.01
CA VAL A 179 16.73 4.01 5.43
C VAL A 179 15.44 4.30 6.21
N GLY A 180 14.56 5.17 5.70
CA GLY A 180 13.24 5.42 6.30
C GLY A 180 12.37 4.16 6.41
N MET A 181 12.34 3.32 5.37
CA MET A 181 11.63 2.02 5.37
C MET A 181 12.18 1.05 6.42
N ALA A 182 13.48 1.10 6.73
CA ALA A 182 14.08 0.29 7.78
C ALA A 182 13.68 0.73 9.20
N VAL A 183 13.40 2.03 9.40
CA VAL A 183 12.98 2.59 10.70
C VAL A 183 11.49 2.38 10.95
N LYS A 184 10.63 2.70 9.96
CA LYS A 184 9.17 2.67 10.12
C LYS A 184 8.50 1.79 9.07
N GLU A 185 7.67 0.86 9.52
CA GLU A 185 6.85 0.02 8.63
C GLU A 185 6.04 0.92 7.69
N ARG A 186 6.09 0.66 6.37
CA ARG A 186 5.37 1.45 5.36
C ARG A 186 5.76 2.94 5.27
N PHE A 187 6.97 3.33 5.67
CA PHE A 187 7.48 4.71 5.61
C PHE A 187 7.14 5.45 4.30
N PHE A 188 7.56 4.91 3.15
CA PHE A 188 7.31 5.54 1.84
C PHE A 188 5.81 5.72 1.56
N CYS A 189 5.01 4.68 1.80
CA CYS A 189 3.57 4.71 1.56
C CYS A 189 2.85 5.74 2.46
N GLN A 190 3.38 5.98 3.66
CA GLN A 190 2.81 6.92 4.63
C GLN A 190 3.20 8.36 4.35
N PHE A 191 4.43 8.63 3.94
CA PHE A 191 4.99 9.98 3.98
C PHE A 191 5.33 10.58 2.62
N LEU A 192 5.66 9.75 1.62
CA LEU A 192 6.27 10.25 0.37
C LEU A 192 5.56 9.77 -0.90
N CYS A 193 4.67 8.78 -0.81
CA CYS A 193 4.07 8.15 -1.97
C CYS A 193 2.94 9.00 -2.58
N PRO A 194 3.10 9.58 -3.79
CA PRO A 194 2.06 10.41 -4.42
C PRO A 194 0.83 9.58 -4.79
N MET A 195 0.99 8.36 -5.32
CA MET A 195 -0.12 7.43 -5.53
C MET A 195 -0.86 7.09 -4.22
N GLY A 196 -0.13 7.01 -3.11
CA GLY A 196 -0.72 6.80 -1.80
C GLY A 196 -1.52 8.00 -1.29
N ALA A 197 -1.26 9.20 -1.79
CA ALA A 197 -2.07 10.40 -1.55
C ALA A 197 -3.35 10.34 -2.38
N VAL A 198 -3.26 10.08 -3.70
CA VAL A 198 -4.42 9.92 -4.58
C VAL A 198 -5.39 8.86 -4.06
N PHE A 199 -4.88 7.66 -3.75
CA PHE A 199 -5.71 6.57 -3.25
C PHE A 199 -6.33 6.82 -1.87
N ALA A 200 -5.76 7.73 -1.08
CA ALA A 200 -6.34 8.11 0.21
C ALA A 200 -7.52 9.09 0.07
N LEU A 201 -7.59 9.82 -1.05
CA LEU A 201 -8.67 10.75 -1.37
C LEU A 201 -9.86 10.08 -2.07
N LEU A 202 -9.70 8.84 -2.55
CA LEU A 202 -10.77 8.12 -3.22
C LEU A 202 -11.89 7.70 -2.24
N PRO A 203 -13.17 7.71 -2.69
CA PRO A 203 -14.30 7.29 -1.88
C PRO A 203 -14.35 5.76 -1.76
N VAL A 204 -13.55 5.20 -0.86
CA VAL A 204 -13.43 3.75 -0.69
C VAL A 204 -14.68 3.16 -0.02
N VAL A 205 -15.27 2.15 -0.68
CA VAL A 205 -16.39 1.36 -0.13
C VAL A 205 -15.86 0.26 0.80
N GLY A 206 -14.81 -0.45 0.36
CA GLY A 206 -14.19 -1.56 1.09
C GLY A 206 -13.28 -1.14 2.25
N ARG A 207 -13.86 -0.76 3.39
CA ARG A 207 -13.10 -0.36 4.61
C ARG A 207 -13.24 -1.33 5.78
N TYR A 208 -12.24 -1.34 6.66
CA TYR A 208 -12.30 -2.06 7.93
C TYR A 208 -12.91 -1.18 9.01
N THR A 209 -13.93 -1.67 9.69
CA THR A 209 -14.64 -0.95 10.76
C THR A 209 -14.72 -1.80 12.02
N ARG A 210 -14.52 -1.16 13.16
CA ARG A 210 -14.59 -1.74 14.49
C ARG A 210 -15.94 -1.38 15.11
N ASN A 211 -16.63 -2.36 15.69
CA ASN A 211 -17.74 -2.08 16.59
C ASN A 211 -17.17 -1.84 18.00
N ARG A 212 -17.28 -0.63 18.55
CA ARG A 212 -16.63 -0.32 19.84
C ARG A 212 -17.34 -0.96 21.04
N GLU A 213 -18.66 -1.13 20.96
CA GLU A 213 -19.52 -1.65 22.03
C GLU A 213 -19.20 -3.12 22.33
N SER A 214 -18.89 -3.91 21.30
CA SER A 214 -18.55 -5.33 21.45
C SER A 214 -17.07 -5.58 21.82
N CYS A 215 -16.31 -4.54 22.16
CA CYS A 215 -14.89 -4.67 22.50
C CYS A 215 -14.64 -5.00 23.98
N LEU A 216 -13.51 -5.64 24.23
CA LEU A 216 -12.96 -5.76 25.59
C LEU A 216 -12.62 -4.36 26.14
N MET A 217 -12.88 -4.16 27.43
CA MET A 217 -12.57 -2.92 28.15
C MET A 217 -11.12 -2.48 27.90
N ARG A 218 -10.93 -1.22 27.49
CA ARG A 218 -9.63 -0.59 27.20
C ARG A 218 -8.76 -1.33 26.17
N CYS A 219 -9.35 -2.14 25.28
CA CYS A 219 -8.61 -2.84 24.24
C CYS A 219 -8.14 -1.90 23.12
N SER A 220 -6.82 -1.89 22.86
CA SER A 220 -6.17 -1.11 21.80
C SER A 220 -5.35 -1.99 20.84
N ALA A 221 -5.63 -3.30 20.77
CA ALA A 221 -4.82 -4.26 20.01
C ALA A 221 -4.79 -3.96 18.50
N CYS A 222 -5.92 -3.56 17.92
CA CYS A 222 -6.03 -3.19 16.52
C CYS A 222 -5.26 -1.90 16.18
N ALA A 223 -5.33 -0.89 17.05
CA ALA A 223 -4.60 0.37 16.88
C ALA A 223 -3.07 0.13 16.94
N LYS A 224 -2.61 -0.63 17.95
CA LYS A 224 -1.19 -0.98 18.12
C LYS A 224 -0.62 -1.85 17.00
N SER A 225 -1.43 -2.67 16.34
CA SER A 225 -0.97 -3.53 15.23
C SER A 225 -1.03 -2.86 13.85
N CYS A 226 -1.69 -1.70 13.74
CA CYS A 226 -1.88 -0.99 12.48
C CYS A 226 -0.56 -0.35 12.01
N PRO A 227 -0.05 -0.73 10.83
CA PRO A 227 1.26 -0.25 10.36
C PRO A 227 1.24 1.25 10.01
N VAL A 228 0.04 1.79 9.71
CA VAL A 228 -0.19 3.17 9.30
C VAL A 228 -0.82 4.04 10.41
N CYS A 229 -0.89 3.54 11.64
CA CYS A 229 -1.37 4.29 12.82
C CYS A 229 -2.76 4.92 12.60
N VAL A 230 -3.71 4.10 12.15
CA VAL A 230 -5.11 4.49 11.93
C VAL A 230 -6.01 3.68 12.84
N GLU A 231 -6.96 4.35 13.48
CA GLU A 231 -8.00 3.72 14.28
C GLU A 231 -9.19 3.34 13.40
N THR A 232 -9.66 2.10 13.50
CA THR A 232 -10.75 1.52 12.69
C THR A 232 -12.14 1.95 13.11
N ASP A 233 -12.30 3.16 13.63
CA ASP A 233 -13.59 3.69 14.07
C ASP A 233 -14.34 4.26 12.84
N ALA A 234 -15.68 4.10 12.80
CA ALA A 234 -16.48 4.39 11.60
C ALA A 234 -16.35 5.85 11.12
N ASP A 235 -16.28 6.78 12.06
CA ASP A 235 -16.23 8.23 11.84
C ASP A 235 -14.79 8.76 11.69
N ASN A 236 -13.79 7.88 11.63
CA ASN A 236 -12.40 8.32 11.55
C ASN A 236 -12.10 8.87 10.15
N VAL A 237 -11.90 10.18 10.07
CA VAL A 237 -11.51 10.90 8.83
C VAL A 237 -10.22 10.38 8.20
N ARG A 238 -9.37 9.68 8.97
CA ARG A 238 -8.11 9.07 8.50
C ARG A 238 -8.30 7.67 7.92
N MET A 239 -9.54 7.20 7.72
CA MET A 239 -9.82 5.92 7.07
C MET A 239 -9.26 5.82 5.65
N GLY A 240 -9.09 6.93 4.94
CA GLY A 240 -8.39 6.97 3.65
C GLY A 240 -6.93 6.46 3.72
N GLU A 241 -6.29 6.50 4.89
CA GLU A 241 -4.93 5.98 5.09
C GLU A 241 -4.87 4.45 5.21
N CYS A 242 -6.01 3.76 5.40
CA CYS A 242 -6.06 2.32 5.58
C CYS A 242 -5.64 1.56 4.31
N ILE A 243 -4.50 0.86 4.38
CA ILE A 243 -3.98 0.00 3.29
C ILE A 243 -4.66 -1.38 3.19
N SER A 244 -5.78 -1.58 3.88
CA SER A 244 -6.57 -2.82 3.87
C SER A 244 -5.78 -4.12 4.14
N CYS A 245 -4.72 -4.04 4.97
CA CYS A 245 -3.81 -5.17 5.21
C CYS A 245 -4.36 -6.28 6.12
N GLY A 246 -5.48 -6.06 6.80
CA GLY A 246 -6.16 -7.07 7.63
C GLY A 246 -5.52 -7.36 9.00
N LYS A 247 -4.37 -6.76 9.36
CA LYS A 247 -3.71 -7.00 10.66
C LYS A 247 -4.63 -6.73 11.87
N CYS A 248 -5.50 -5.74 11.78
CA CYS A 248 -6.48 -5.40 12.82
C CYS A 248 -7.50 -6.52 13.04
N SER A 249 -7.98 -7.15 11.97
CA SER A 249 -8.94 -8.26 12.03
C SER A 249 -8.29 -9.52 12.62
N ASP A 250 -7.06 -9.84 12.22
CA ASP A 250 -6.38 -11.06 12.69
C ASP A 250 -6.04 -11.01 14.19
N ILE A 251 -5.54 -9.86 14.67
CA ILE A 251 -5.13 -9.68 16.08
C ILE A 251 -6.32 -9.59 17.03
N CYS A 252 -7.52 -9.24 16.53
CA CYS A 252 -8.68 -9.01 17.38
C CYS A 252 -9.12 -10.31 18.06
N PRO A 253 -9.09 -10.41 19.41
CA PRO A 253 -9.49 -11.63 20.12
C PRO A 253 -10.99 -11.89 20.01
N LYS A 254 -11.81 -10.83 19.92
CA LYS A 254 -13.28 -10.88 19.83
C LYS A 254 -13.81 -10.92 18.38
N ARG A 255 -12.94 -10.92 17.36
CA ARG A 255 -13.31 -10.86 15.92
C ARG A 255 -14.26 -9.71 15.59
N ASN A 256 -14.03 -8.58 16.24
CA ASN A 256 -14.95 -7.45 16.23
C ASN A 256 -14.59 -6.39 15.18
N ILE A 257 -14.00 -6.84 14.08
CA ILE A 257 -13.56 -6.01 12.96
C ILE A 257 -14.28 -6.53 11.73
N SER A 258 -15.11 -5.68 11.13
CA SER A 258 -15.82 -5.95 9.90
C SER A 258 -15.08 -5.35 8.71
N TYR A 259 -15.25 -5.95 7.53
CA TYR A 259 -14.80 -5.37 6.26
C TYR A 259 -16.02 -5.16 5.37
N ALA A 260 -16.23 -3.93 4.89
CA ALA A 260 -17.39 -3.57 4.07
C ALA A 260 -18.74 -4.00 4.70
N GLY A 261 -18.90 -3.80 6.01
CA GLY A 261 -20.12 -4.19 6.75
C GLY A 261 -20.23 -5.67 7.11
N HIS A 262 -19.45 -6.56 6.49
CA HIS A 262 -19.45 -7.99 6.81
C HIS A 262 -18.42 -8.32 7.89
N ILE A 263 -18.81 -9.13 8.88
CA ILE A 263 -17.89 -9.61 9.92
C ILE A 263 -16.73 -10.35 9.24
N SER A 264 -15.52 -9.81 9.39
CA SER A 264 -14.31 -10.44 8.87
C SER A 264 -13.74 -11.32 9.97
N ASP A 265 -13.89 -12.64 9.83
CA ASP A 265 -13.42 -13.65 10.80
C ASP A 265 -11.88 -13.66 11.03
N GLY A 266 -11.14 -12.74 10.41
CA GLY A 266 -9.67 -12.71 10.43
C GLY A 266 -9.05 -13.93 9.75
N ASN A 267 -9.85 -14.78 9.10
CA ASN A 267 -9.44 -16.09 8.59
C ASN A 267 -10.05 -16.44 7.23
N ALA A 268 -10.28 -15.47 6.34
CA ALA A 268 -10.71 -15.74 4.98
C ALA A 268 -9.51 -15.60 4.01
N PRO A 269 -8.59 -16.59 3.95
CA PRO A 269 -7.55 -16.59 2.91
C PRO A 269 -8.21 -16.56 1.53
N LEU A 270 -9.38 -17.18 1.37
CA LEU A 270 -10.17 -17.15 0.14
C LEU A 270 -10.54 -15.72 -0.29
N ALA A 271 -11.03 -14.87 0.61
CA ALA A 271 -11.39 -13.49 0.27
C ALA A 271 -10.17 -12.66 -0.15
N VAL A 272 -9.01 -12.90 0.49
CA VAL A 272 -7.75 -12.24 0.12
C VAL A 272 -7.26 -12.74 -1.24
N LEU A 273 -7.30 -14.05 -1.47
CA LEU A 273 -6.90 -14.67 -2.73
C LEU A 273 -7.81 -14.25 -3.88
N LEU A 274 -9.12 -14.14 -3.64
CA LEU A 274 -10.08 -13.68 -4.64
C LEU A 274 -9.80 -12.23 -5.05
N ARG A 275 -9.55 -11.33 -4.11
CA ARG A 275 -9.15 -9.94 -4.41
C ARG A 275 -7.82 -9.88 -5.17
N ALA A 276 -6.83 -10.65 -4.72
CA ALA A 276 -5.54 -10.76 -5.41
C ALA A 276 -5.68 -11.33 -6.83
N GLY A 277 -6.53 -12.35 -7.02
CA GLY A 277 -6.82 -12.97 -8.30
C GLY A 277 -7.54 -12.02 -9.27
N ILE A 278 -8.55 -11.29 -8.79
CA ILE A 278 -9.23 -10.24 -9.58
C ILE A 278 -8.22 -9.19 -10.01
N LEU A 279 -7.41 -8.67 -9.08
CA LEU A 279 -6.39 -7.68 -9.40
C LEU A 279 -5.38 -8.21 -10.42
N PHE A 280 -4.94 -9.45 -10.27
CA PHE A 280 -3.98 -10.07 -11.19
C PHE A 280 -4.59 -10.23 -12.60
N ALA A 281 -5.81 -10.74 -12.70
CA ALA A 281 -6.53 -10.89 -13.96
C ALA A 281 -6.71 -9.53 -14.66
N VAL A 282 -7.11 -8.51 -13.90
CA VAL A 282 -7.21 -7.14 -14.41
C VAL A 282 -5.85 -6.63 -14.91
N CYS A 283 -4.78 -6.76 -14.12
CA CYS A 283 -3.44 -6.37 -14.58
C CYS A 283 -3.01 -7.13 -15.85
N ALA A 284 -3.35 -8.42 -15.97
CA ALA A 284 -3.01 -9.23 -17.14
C ALA A 284 -3.75 -8.77 -18.40
N VAL A 285 -5.05 -8.47 -18.29
CA VAL A 285 -5.87 -7.96 -19.42
C VAL A 285 -5.32 -6.64 -19.96
N PHE A 286 -4.81 -5.77 -19.09
CA PHE A 286 -4.23 -4.48 -19.47
C PHE A 286 -2.74 -4.56 -19.84
N GLY A 287 -2.17 -5.75 -19.99
CA GLY A 287 -0.76 -5.93 -20.38
C GLY A 287 0.26 -5.43 -19.34
N LEU A 288 -0.15 -5.29 -18.08
CA LEU A 288 0.70 -4.82 -16.97
C LEU A 288 1.47 -5.97 -16.29
N VAL A 289 1.24 -7.20 -16.73
CA VAL A 289 1.91 -8.40 -16.23
C VAL A 289 2.96 -8.86 -17.25
N ARG A 290 4.19 -9.07 -16.77
CA ARG A 290 5.24 -9.76 -17.53
C ARG A 290 4.81 -11.21 -17.71
N VAL A 291 4.53 -11.60 -18.95
CA VAL A 291 4.47 -13.02 -19.32
C VAL A 291 5.93 -13.49 -19.37
N LEU A 292 6.32 -14.32 -18.40
CA LEU A 292 7.62 -15.01 -18.40
C LEU A 292 7.66 -16.06 -19.52
#